data_AF-A0A496LC87-F1
#
_entry.id   AF-A0A496LC87-F1
#
_cell.length_a   1.000
_cell.length_b   1.000
_cell.length_c   1.000
_cell.angle_alpha   90.00
_cell.angle_beta   90.00
_cell.angle_gamma   90.00
#
_symmetry.space_group_name_H-M   'P 1'
#
loop_
_entity.id
_entity.type
_entity.pdbx_description
1 polymer ?
#
loop_
_entity_poly.entity_id
_entity_poly.type
_entity_poly.pdbx_seq_one_letter_code
_entity_poly.pdbx_strand_id
1 'polypeptide(L)'
;MKKIILAIILIAAPLAVSAQKLRAGFIGGYQHTFPYAMVSGDVNKITFNPRSGMGFHVGGYLGWNFRSRLWLDVQLLYSMRS
;
A
#
# COMPACT_ATOMS: atom_id res chain seq x y z
N MET A 1 17.19 -24.35 5.49
CA MET A 1 18.46 -23.59 5.34
C MET A 1 18.46 -22.63 4.15
N LYS A 2 18.22 -23.09 2.91
CA LYS A 2 18.25 -22.22 1.71
C LYS A 2 17.33 -20.99 1.80
N LYS A 3 16.12 -21.15 2.36
CA LYS A 3 15.14 -20.05 2.54
C LYS A 3 15.61 -18.98 3.54
N ILE A 4 16.33 -19.39 4.59
CA ILE A 4 16.83 -18.48 5.64
C ILE A 4 18.00 -17.66 5.10
N ILE A 5 18.91 -18.31 4.37
CA ILE A 5 20.03 -17.63 3.72
C ILE A 5 19.52 -16.60 2.70
N LEU A 6 18.50 -16.95 1.91
CA LEU A 6 17.89 -16.02 0.96
C LEU A 6 17.26 -14.81 1.66
N ALA A 7 16.57 -15.01 2.78
CA ALA A 7 16.00 -13.93 3.58
C ALA A 7 17.10 -13.00 4.15
N ILE A 8 18.19 -13.57 4.65
CA ILE A 8 19.33 -12.80 5.17
C ILE A 8 19.99 -11.99 4.06
N ILE A 9 20.19 -12.58 2.87
CA ILE A 9 20.75 -11.87 1.71
C ILE A 9 19.82 -10.73 1.26
N LEU A 10 18.51 -10.95 1.24
CA LEU A 10 17.54 -9.91 0.89
C LEU A 10 17.51 -8.75 1.88
N ILE A 11 17.77 -9.01 3.16
CA ILE A 11 17.86 -7.99 4.21
C ILE A 11 19.24 -7.31 4.24
N ALA A 12 20.30 -8.04 3.92
CA ALA A 12 21.69 -7.53 3.97
C ALA A 12 22.12 -6.79 2.69
N ALA A 13 21.61 -7.20 1.52
CA ALA A 13 21.88 -6.52 0.24
C ALA A 13 21.59 -5.00 0.26
N PRO A 14 20.50 -4.51 0.89
CA PRO A 14 20.28 -3.08 0.99
C PRO A 14 21.31 -2.39 1.90
N LEU A 15 21.81 -3.03 2.97
CA LEU A 15 22.76 -2.48 3.97
C LEU A 15 24.12 -2.06 3.39
N ALA A 16 24.51 -2.58 2.22
CA ALA A 16 25.80 -2.27 1.58
C ALA A 16 25.84 -0.93 0.83
N VAL A 17 24.75 -0.16 0.79
CA VAL A 17 24.65 1.07 -0.02
C VAL A 17 24.63 2.31 0.87
N SER A 18 25.60 3.21 0.67
CA SER A 18 25.85 4.43 1.45
C SER A 18 24.82 5.57 1.31
N ALA A 19 23.69 5.33 0.65
CA ALA A 19 22.66 6.34 0.34
C ALA A 19 21.28 5.97 0.89
N GLN A 20 21.25 5.33 2.06
CA GLN A 20 20.02 4.94 2.72
C GLN A 20 19.35 6.13 3.39
N LYS A 21 18.15 6.49 2.91
CA LYS A 21 17.30 7.48 3.58
C LYS A 21 16.04 6.77 4.07
N LEU A 22 15.87 6.77 5.39
CA LEU A 22 14.63 6.40 6.05
C LEU A 22 13.72 7.63 6.14
N ARG A 23 12.44 7.44 5.86
CA ARG A 23 11.38 8.44 5.98
C ARG A 23 10.23 7.82 6.75
N ALA A 24 9.66 8.55 7.69
CA ALA A 24 8.43 8.17 8.35
C ALA A 24 7.50 9.36 8.38
N GLY A 25 6.20 9.11 8.35
CA GLY A 25 5.21 10.16 8.46
C GLY A 25 3.79 9.63 8.54
N PHE A 26 2.85 10.57 8.54
CA PHE A 26 1.43 10.29 8.54
C PHE A 26 0.88 10.46 7.12
N ILE A 27 -0.08 9.63 6.77
CA ILE A 27 -0.80 9.69 5.50
C ILE A 27 -2.30 9.71 5.79
N GLY A 28 -3.01 10.60 5.09
CA GLY A 28 -4.45 10.70 5.08
C GLY A 28 -4.91 10.76 3.64
N GLY A 29 -5.99 10.06 3.32
CA GLY A 29 -6.50 10.01 1.96
C GLY A 29 -7.96 9.60 1.90
N TYR A 30 -8.57 9.82 0.74
CA TYR A 30 -9.93 9.41 0.45
C TYR A 30 -9.89 8.33 -0.63
N GLN A 31 -10.42 7.14 -0.32
CA GLN A 31 -10.57 6.08 -1.30
C GLN A 31 -11.95 6.17 -1.93
N HIS A 32 -11.98 6.14 -3.25
CA HIS A 32 -13.19 5.99 -4.04
C HIS A 32 -13.10 4.70 -4.84
N THR A 33 -13.75 3.64 -4.36
CA THR A 33 -13.96 2.42 -5.14
C THR A 33 -15.12 2.68 -6.09
N PHE A 34 -14.81 2.93 -7.36
CA PHE A 34 -15.83 2.85 -8.39
C PHE A 34 -16.24 1.38 -8.54
N PRO A 35 -17.50 1.00 -8.28
CA PRO A 35 -17.94 -0.34 -8.63
C PRO A 35 -17.77 -0.49 -10.14
N TYR A 36 -17.12 -1.58 -10.58
CA TYR A 36 -17.01 -1.98 -11.98
C TYR A 36 -18.40 -2.40 -12.51
N ALA A 37 -19.33 -1.46 -12.59
CA ALA A 37 -20.68 -1.63 -13.12
C ALA A 37 -20.72 -1.55 -14.65
N MET A 38 -19.64 -1.08 -15.29
CA MET A 38 -19.67 -0.74 -16.71
C MET A 38 -19.44 -1.92 -17.67
N VAL A 39 -19.12 -3.12 -17.17
CA VAL A 39 -18.66 -4.23 -18.05
C VAL A 39 -19.67 -5.37 -18.22
N SER A 40 -20.66 -5.55 -17.33
CA SER A 40 -21.51 -6.77 -17.38
C SER A 40 -22.93 -6.59 -17.90
N GLY A 41 -23.39 -5.39 -18.27
CA GLY A 41 -24.74 -5.16 -18.82
C GLY A 41 -25.90 -5.58 -17.89
N ASP A 42 -25.60 -6.00 -16.66
CA ASP A 42 -26.54 -6.61 -15.72
C ASP A 42 -27.04 -5.51 -14.77
N VAL A 43 -27.90 -4.64 -15.31
CA VAL A 43 -28.44 -3.43 -14.64
C VAL A 43 -29.18 -3.77 -13.32
N ASN A 44 -29.61 -5.02 -13.16
CA ASN A 44 -30.42 -5.49 -12.02
C ASN A 44 -29.65 -6.24 -10.91
N LYS A 45 -28.31 -6.35 -10.98
CA LYS A 45 -27.51 -7.06 -9.93
C LYS A 45 -26.55 -6.18 -9.15
N ILE A 46 -26.45 -4.90 -9.49
CA ILE A 46 -25.61 -3.99 -8.72
C ILE A 46 -26.47 -3.47 -7.59
N THR A 47 -26.50 -4.19 -6.48
CA THR A 47 -26.94 -3.62 -5.20
C THR A 47 -25.96 -2.50 -4.88
N PHE A 48 -26.26 -1.30 -5.36
CA PHE A 48 -25.47 -0.11 -5.14
C PHE A 48 -25.56 0.17 -3.65
N ASN A 49 -24.57 -0.30 -2.89
CA ASN A 49 -24.41 0.14 -1.52
C ASN A 49 -23.50 1.38 -1.59
N PRO A 50 -24.04 2.61 -1.50
CA PRO A 50 -23.21 3.82 -1.54
C PRO A 50 -22.21 3.90 -0.37
N ARG A 51 -22.36 3.05 0.67
CA ARG A 51 -21.38 2.88 1.75
C ARG A 51 -20.31 1.83 1.43
N SER A 52 -20.50 0.98 0.41
CA SER A 52 -19.54 -0.05 0.01
C SER A 52 -18.56 0.46 -1.04
N GLY A 53 -17.78 1.48 -0.73
CA GLY A 53 -16.72 1.87 -1.65
C GLY A 53 -16.03 3.19 -1.39
N MET A 54 -16.63 4.05 -0.56
CA MET A 54 -16.11 5.39 -0.31
C MET A 54 -15.75 5.52 1.17
N GLY A 55 -14.55 5.98 1.48
CA GLY A 55 -14.09 6.10 2.85
C GLY A 55 -12.80 6.88 3.00
N PHE A 56 -12.63 7.48 4.18
CA PHE A 56 -11.36 8.08 4.56
C PHE A 56 -10.43 7.00 5.10
N HIS A 57 -9.14 7.13 4.78
CA HIS A 57 -8.08 6.34 5.36
C HIS A 57 -7.12 7.29 6.07
N VAL A 58 -6.70 6.88 7.26
CA VAL A 58 -5.62 7.53 7.97
C VAL A 58 -4.61 6.47 8.38
N GLY A 59 -3.34 6.84 8.43
CA GLY A 59 -2.31 5.86 8.71
C GLY A 59 -0.92 6.45 8.83
N GLY A 60 0.03 5.57 9.06
CA GLY A 60 1.45 5.87 9.03
C GLY A 60 2.11 5.24 7.81
N TYR A 61 3.21 5.83 7.36
CA TYR A 61 4.09 5.21 6.38
C TYR A 61 5.53 5.22 6.86
N LEU A 62 6.28 4.21 6.42
CA LEU A 62 7.72 4.09 6.58
C LEU A 62 8.32 3.77 5.21
N GLY A 63 9.10 4.70 4.69
CA GLY A 63 9.80 4.60 3.42
C GLY A 63 11.29 4.40 3.62
N TRP A 64 11.88 3.50 2.84
CA TRP A 64 13.30 3.23 2.81
C TRP A 64 13.82 3.32 1.38
N ASN A 65 14.66 4.33 1.13
CA ASN A 65 15.35 4.48 -0.15
C ASN A 65 16.66 3.71 -0.10
N PHE A 66 16.82 2.68 -0.93
CA PHE A 66 18.06 1.89 -1.02
C PHE A 66 19.05 2.49 -2.02
N ARG A 67 18.55 3.06 -3.12
CA ARG A 67 19.31 3.77 -4.18
C ARG A 67 18.47 4.93 -4.72
N SER A 68 19.07 5.81 -5.53
CA SER A 68 18.38 6.97 -6.13
C SER A 68 17.11 6.65 -6.93
N ARG A 69 16.91 5.37 -7.32
CA ARG A 69 15.76 4.90 -8.11
C ARG A 69 15.05 3.66 -7.54
N LEU A 70 15.46 3.16 -6.39
CA LEU A 70 14.85 1.99 -5.76
C LEU A 70 14.52 2.32 -4.31
N TRP A 71 13.23 2.26 -3.99
CA TRP A 71 12.68 2.50 -2.67
C TRP A 71 11.64 1.45 -2.33
N LEU A 72 11.44 1.23 -1.04
CA LEU A 72 10.38 0.40 -0.47
C LEU A 72 9.59 1.24 0.50
N ASP A 73 8.27 1.27 0.31
CA ASP A 73 7.34 1.95 1.21
C ASP A 73 6.42 0.92 1.86
N VAL A 74 6.37 0.95 3.19
CA VAL A 74 5.42 0.19 3.99
C VAL A 74 4.40 1.17 4.56
N GLN A 75 3.12 0.90 4.34
CA GLN A 75 2.02 1.74 4.81
C GLN A 75 1.10 0.92 5.69
N LEU A 76 0.72 1.47 6.84
CA LEU A 76 -0.31 0.93 7.72
C LEU A 76 -1.49 1.90 7.69
N LEU A 77 -2.59 1.46 7.08
CA LEU A 77 -3.77 2.29 6.86
C LEU A 77 -4.95 1.74 7.67
N TYR A 78 -5.62 2.62 8.40
CA TYR A 78 -6.91 2.37 9.02
C TYR A 78 -8.02 2.99 8.17
N SER A 79 -8.97 2.16 7.75
CA SER A 79 -10.13 2.57 6.97
C SER A 79 -11.24 3.03 7.91
N MET A 80 -11.49 4.34 7.94
CA MET A 80 -12.63 4.94 8.64
C MET A 80 -13.89 4.70 7.79
N ARG A 81 -14.47 3.51 7.91
CA ARG A 81 -15.74 3.19 7.25
C ARG A 81 -16.91 3.73 8.06
N SER A 82 -17.89 4.33 7.38
CA SER A 82 -19.24 4.64 7.89
C SER A 82 -20.27 3.81 7.13
#